data_AF-A0ABD1A6Z5-F1
#
_entry.id   AF-A0ABD1A6Z5-F1
#
_cell.length_a   1.000
_cell.length_b   1.000
_cell.length_c   1.000
_cell.angle_alpha   90.00
_cell.angle_beta   90.00
_cell.angle_gamma   90.00
#
_symmetry.space_group_name_H-M   'P 1'
#
loop_
_entity.id
_entity.type
_entity.pdbx_description
1 polymer ?
#
loop_
_entity_poly.entity_id
_entity_poly.type
_entity_poly.pdbx_seq_one_letter_code
_entity_poly.pdbx_strand_id
1 'polypeptide(L)'
;MATEEEMSKQKRTKRSSESQSSHPPPRSFMSLPHDVVLNCMARISRSHHSIISLASKSFRSLLASPDLEALRKPEKLLYVCLSLKDNPSWFVLSPAPKQKLIPIPSFPNFPNQHPNSSTVVSVGSDIYLIGGSVRGKRSRRVFLLDCKSHQWRQLPKMRVSRKEAAGVVTNGKVYVTGGCSNVYNDTENFGEVYNPKTQTWEPTVTEMGRKQLFRVKTGRGLGCLVDVEINHSLAQYLIMVFNGTLRCGGPSRTVRASGLEELDSNYLISVANPGGGSRVTVWWKTYNTKECKTEIWCAEILIEFLPPSKFKGTVEWSENVFTFQGCESGDPDLLLHSALVTHS
;
A
#
# COMPACT_ATOMS: atom_id res chain seq x y z
N MET A 1 -67.63 56.33 24.85
CA MET A 1 -67.11 55.06 24.29
C MET A 1 -65.73 55.39 23.74
N ALA A 2 -64.67 55.24 24.55
CA ALA A 2 -63.77 54.07 24.59
C ALA A 2 -63.00 53.94 23.24
N THR A 3 -61.66 53.94 23.11
CA THR A 3 -60.54 53.57 24.02
C THR A 3 -59.17 53.93 23.36
N GLU A 4 -58.20 54.32 24.20
CA GLU A 4 -56.76 53.90 24.29
C GLU A 4 -55.80 54.06 23.08
N GLU A 5 -54.79 54.95 23.19
CA GLU A 5 -53.36 54.75 23.62
C GLU A 5 -52.41 54.32 22.48
N GLU A 6 -51.64 55.26 21.91
CA GLU A 6 -50.22 55.58 22.19
C GLU A 6 -49.18 54.54 21.69
N MET A 7 -48.26 54.98 20.82
CA MET A 7 -46.80 54.88 21.06
C MET A 7 -45.93 55.42 19.90
N SER A 8 -45.10 56.42 20.25
CA SER A 8 -43.64 56.48 20.02
C SER A 8 -43.07 56.13 18.63
N LYS A 9 -42.56 57.15 17.91
CA LYS A 9 -41.53 57.00 16.86
C LYS A 9 -40.28 57.77 17.23
N GLN A 10 -39.29 57.05 17.76
CA GLN A 10 -37.99 57.58 18.17
C GLN A 10 -36.95 57.41 17.05
N LYS A 11 -36.28 58.51 16.71
CA LYS A 11 -35.12 58.65 15.81
C LYS A 11 -34.03 57.61 16.10
N ARG A 12 -33.46 57.00 15.05
CA ARG A 12 -32.16 56.32 15.16
C ARG A 12 -31.23 56.69 14.00
N THR A 13 -30.26 57.51 14.34
CA THR A 13 -29.15 58.02 13.54
C THR A 13 -28.21 56.88 13.14
N LYS A 14 -27.91 56.77 11.84
CA LYS A 14 -27.02 55.75 11.26
C LYS A 14 -25.56 56.20 11.48
N ARG A 15 -24.90 55.70 12.54
CA ARG A 15 -23.44 55.83 12.72
C ARG A 15 -22.75 54.83 11.80
N SER A 16 -22.00 55.33 10.82
CA SER A 16 -21.02 54.56 10.05
C SER A 16 -19.84 54.20 10.96
N SER A 17 -19.69 52.92 11.29
CA SER A 17 -18.47 52.39 11.90
C SER A 17 -17.54 51.92 10.78
N GLU A 18 -16.57 52.76 10.41
CA GLU A 18 -15.37 52.30 9.71
C GLU A 18 -14.54 51.44 10.68
N SER A 19 -14.65 50.12 10.55
CA SER A 19 -13.69 49.21 11.15
C SER A 19 -12.47 49.11 10.23
N GLN A 20 -11.45 49.93 10.47
CA GLN A 20 -10.12 49.68 9.91
C GLN A 20 -9.54 48.41 10.56
N SER A 21 -9.63 47.28 9.84
CA SER A 21 -8.89 46.06 10.15
C SER A 21 -7.42 46.29 9.76
N SER A 22 -6.53 46.43 10.76
CA SER A 22 -5.10 46.70 10.60
C SER A 22 -4.22 45.45 10.45
N HIS A 23 -4.79 44.29 10.14
CA HIS A 23 -4.00 43.08 9.93
C HIS A 23 -3.47 43.03 8.49
N PRO A 24 -2.15 42.96 8.26
CA PRO A 24 -1.64 42.67 6.93
C PRO A 24 -2.22 41.32 6.48
N PRO A 25 -2.61 41.18 5.20
CA PRO A 25 -3.15 39.93 4.71
C PRO A 25 -2.16 38.80 4.99
N PRO A 26 -2.64 37.60 5.37
CA PRO A 26 -1.76 36.48 5.65
C PRO A 26 -0.85 36.25 4.45
N ARG A 27 0.47 36.28 4.68
CA ARG A 27 1.45 36.04 3.62
C ARG A 27 1.27 34.61 3.12
N SER A 28 0.82 34.48 1.87
CA SER A 28 0.72 33.18 1.21
C SER A 28 2.09 32.49 1.19
N PHE A 29 2.13 31.19 1.43
CA PHE A 29 3.38 30.40 1.32
C PHE A 29 4.07 30.59 -0.04
N MET A 30 3.29 30.82 -1.09
CA MET A 30 3.80 31.09 -2.45
C MET A 30 4.42 32.49 -2.62
N SER A 31 4.41 33.34 -1.58
CA SER A 31 5.11 34.63 -1.59
C SER A 31 6.60 34.51 -1.22
N LEU A 32 7.05 33.33 -0.78
CA LEU A 32 8.46 33.03 -0.54
C LEU A 32 9.24 32.87 -1.86
N PRO A 33 10.57 33.11 -1.86
CA PRO A 33 11.43 32.79 -2.98
C PRO A 33 11.27 31.33 -3.46
N HIS A 34 11.35 31.12 -4.77
CA HIS A 34 11.02 29.84 -5.41
C HIS A 34 11.86 28.67 -4.89
N ASP A 35 13.15 28.90 -4.68
CA ASP A 35 14.12 27.96 -4.11
C ASP A 35 13.75 27.55 -2.67
N VAL A 36 13.29 28.49 -1.85
CA VAL A 36 12.81 28.22 -0.49
C VAL A 36 11.56 27.35 -0.52
N VAL A 37 10.59 27.68 -1.39
CA VAL A 37 9.37 26.89 -1.59
C VAL A 37 9.73 25.46 -2.00
N LEU A 38 10.61 25.29 -2.99
CA LEU A 38 11.08 23.98 -3.44
C LEU A 38 11.76 23.18 -2.32
N ASN A 39 12.65 23.80 -1.55
CA ASN A 39 13.36 23.12 -0.45
C ASN A 39 12.39 22.66 0.66
N CYS A 40 11.42 23.51 1.02
CA CYS A 40 10.37 23.13 1.96
C CYS A 40 9.55 21.95 1.44
N MET A 41 9.15 21.98 0.18
CA MET A 41 8.34 20.93 -0.45
C MET A 41 9.13 19.63 -0.63
N ALA A 42 10.44 19.70 -0.87
CA ALA A 42 11.33 18.55 -0.99
C ALA A 42 11.42 17.74 0.32
N ARG A 43 11.18 18.39 1.46
CA ARG A 43 11.18 17.74 2.79
C ARG A 43 9.85 17.05 3.13
N ILE A 44 8.78 17.38 2.42
CA ILE A 44 7.47 16.76 2.65
C ILE A 44 7.45 15.37 2.02
N SER A 45 7.12 14.33 2.80
CA SER A 45 6.97 12.96 2.30
C SER A 45 6.00 12.86 1.12
N ARG A 46 6.32 12.00 0.14
CA ARG A 46 5.45 11.75 -1.03
C ARG A 46 4.07 11.22 -0.65
N SER A 47 3.91 10.63 0.53
CA SER A 47 2.60 10.15 1.00
C SER A 47 1.54 11.27 1.10
N HIS A 48 1.97 12.53 1.23
CA HIS A 48 1.09 13.69 1.37
C HIS A 48 0.89 14.48 0.07
N HIS A 49 1.59 14.12 -1.01
CA HIS A 49 1.59 14.89 -2.25
C HIS A 49 0.22 14.90 -2.92
N SER A 50 -0.52 13.79 -2.86
CA SER A 50 -1.89 13.72 -3.38
C SER A 50 -2.79 14.76 -2.73
N ILE A 51 -2.74 14.88 -1.39
CA ILE A 51 -3.51 15.86 -0.62
C ILE A 51 -3.09 17.29 -0.98
N ILE A 52 -1.77 17.56 -1.02
CA ILE A 52 -1.25 18.91 -1.30
C ILE A 52 -1.55 19.34 -2.73
N SER A 53 -1.54 18.41 -3.69
CA SER A 53 -1.88 18.68 -5.11
C SER A 53 -3.34 19.10 -5.32
N LEU A 54 -4.22 18.82 -4.35
CA LEU A 54 -5.62 19.23 -4.34
C LEU A 54 -5.81 20.65 -3.79
N ALA A 55 -4.84 21.16 -3.03
CA ALA A 55 -4.96 22.47 -2.39
C ALA A 55 -4.89 23.64 -3.40
N SER A 56 -4.03 23.55 -4.42
CA SER A 56 -3.97 24.56 -5.48
C SER A 56 -3.32 24.06 -6.77
N LYS A 57 -3.60 24.74 -7.89
CA LYS A 57 -2.93 24.49 -9.19
C LYS A 57 -1.42 24.73 -9.09
N SER A 58 -0.98 25.72 -8.31
CA SER A 58 0.44 26.04 -8.11
C SER A 58 1.16 24.93 -7.36
N PHE A 59 0.58 24.38 -6.29
CA PHE A 59 1.15 23.24 -5.58
C PHE A 59 1.23 22.00 -6.47
N ARG A 60 0.18 21.73 -7.24
CA ARG A 60 0.19 20.63 -8.23
C ARG A 60 1.31 20.79 -9.26
N SER A 61 1.50 22.00 -9.81
CA SER A 61 2.56 22.28 -10.78
C SER A 61 3.95 22.12 -10.18
N LEU A 62 4.13 22.56 -8.93
CA LEU A 62 5.42 22.47 -8.25
C LEU A 62 5.78 21.03 -7.87
N LEU A 63 4.80 20.24 -7.43
CA LEU A 63 4.97 18.80 -7.18
C LEU A 63 5.31 17.99 -8.44
N ALA A 64 4.94 18.49 -9.62
CA ALA A 64 5.28 17.90 -10.90
C ALA A 64 6.63 18.43 -11.48
N SER A 65 7.30 19.35 -10.79
CA SER A 65 8.54 19.97 -11.29
C SER A 65 9.73 19.01 -11.19
N PRO A 66 10.57 18.88 -12.24
CA PRO A 66 11.82 18.13 -12.16
C PRO A 66 12.81 18.72 -11.15
N ASP A 67 12.75 20.02 -10.88
CA ASP A 67 13.63 20.67 -9.90
C ASP A 67 13.36 20.17 -8.48
N LEU A 68 12.09 19.92 -8.17
CA LEU A 68 11.71 19.32 -6.90
C LEU A 68 12.27 17.90 -6.79
N GLU A 69 12.13 17.10 -7.85
CA GLU A 69 12.62 15.73 -7.89
C GLU A 69 14.13 15.66 -7.69
N ALA A 70 14.90 16.56 -8.30
CA ALA A 70 16.36 16.60 -8.16
C ALA A 70 16.83 16.91 -6.73
N LEU A 71 16.03 17.60 -5.92
CA LEU A 71 16.37 17.98 -4.55
C LEU A 71 15.99 16.92 -3.51
N ARG A 72 15.18 15.92 -3.89
CA ARG A 72 14.67 14.93 -2.95
C ARG A 72 15.68 13.82 -2.70
N LYS A 73 15.62 13.29 -1.48
CA LYS A 73 16.28 12.02 -1.15
C LYS A 73 15.36 10.87 -1.55
N PRO A 74 15.93 9.71 -1.93
CA PRO A 74 15.13 8.52 -2.16
C PRO A 74 14.27 8.18 -0.94
N GLU A 75 13.02 7.83 -1.19
CA GLU A 75 12.02 7.56 -0.15
C GLU A 75 11.35 6.22 -0.42
N LYS A 76 11.36 5.34 0.58
CA LYS A 76 10.68 4.05 0.53
C LYS A 76 9.31 4.19 1.18
N LEU A 77 8.25 3.87 0.43
CA LEU A 77 6.87 3.94 0.89
C LEU A 77 6.17 2.60 0.70
N LEU A 78 5.45 2.17 1.73
CA LEU A 78 4.67 0.94 1.69
C LEU A 78 3.26 1.22 1.18
N TYR A 79 2.93 0.59 0.07
CA TYR A 79 1.59 0.62 -0.53
C TYR A 79 0.86 -0.66 -0.17
N VAL A 80 -0.43 -0.53 0.12
CA VAL A 80 -1.25 -1.60 0.64
C VAL A 80 -2.61 -1.58 -0.05
N CYS A 81 -3.08 -2.74 -0.50
CA CYS A 81 -4.41 -2.91 -1.04
C CYS A 81 -5.27 -3.65 -0.01
N LEU A 82 -6.29 -2.99 0.49
CA LEU A 82 -7.27 -3.55 1.42
C LEU A 82 -8.58 -3.82 0.71
N SER A 83 -9.21 -4.97 0.96
CA SER A 83 -10.58 -5.25 0.54
C SER A 83 -11.54 -4.65 1.56
N LEU A 84 -12.06 -3.44 1.30
CA LEU A 84 -12.98 -2.76 2.20
C LEU A 84 -14.39 -2.77 1.59
N LYS A 85 -15.39 -3.29 2.32
CA LYS A 85 -16.79 -3.36 1.82
C LYS A 85 -16.89 -3.96 0.40
N ASP A 86 -16.21 -5.09 0.18
CA ASP A 86 -16.11 -5.79 -1.11
C ASP A 86 -15.44 -5.01 -2.25
N ASN A 87 -14.80 -3.88 -1.95
CA ASN A 87 -14.11 -3.03 -2.92
C ASN A 87 -12.64 -2.84 -2.56
N PRO A 88 -11.73 -3.46 -3.33
CA PRO A 88 -10.29 -3.28 -3.15
C PRO A 88 -9.89 -1.81 -3.31
N SER A 89 -9.26 -1.27 -2.28
CA SER A 89 -8.82 0.12 -2.21
C SER A 89 -7.34 0.16 -1.87
N TRP A 90 -6.60 1.01 -2.57
CA TRP A 90 -5.18 1.21 -2.34
C TRP A 90 -4.91 2.34 -1.36
N PHE A 91 -3.92 2.13 -0.51
CA PHE A 91 -3.47 3.05 0.51
C PHE A 91 -1.95 3.15 0.45
N VAL A 92 -1.43 4.29 0.89
CA VAL A 92 -0.01 4.45 1.22
C VAL A 92 0.12 4.64 2.72
N LEU A 93 1.03 3.87 3.35
CA LEU A 93 1.36 4.06 4.76
C LEU A 93 2.26 5.29 4.88
N SER A 94 1.82 6.30 5.62
CA SER A 94 2.64 7.48 5.87
C SER A 94 3.89 7.10 6.68
N PRO A 95 5.01 7.82 6.50
CA PRO A 95 6.22 7.56 7.28
C PRO A 95 6.02 7.80 8.78
N ALA A 96 6.89 7.19 9.58
CA ALA A 96 7.02 7.45 11.02
C ALA A 96 7.23 8.96 11.32
N PRO A 97 6.85 9.45 12.51
CA PRO A 97 6.41 8.70 13.68
C PRO A 97 4.90 8.44 13.77
N LYS A 98 4.05 9.16 13.03
CA LYS A 98 2.59 9.00 13.08
C LYS A 98 2.11 8.32 11.80
N GLN A 99 2.29 7.00 11.73
CA GLN A 99 1.94 6.25 10.54
C GLN A 99 0.43 6.09 10.44
N LYS A 100 -0.13 6.41 9.27
CA LYS A 100 -1.54 6.25 8.94
C LYS A 100 -1.66 5.78 7.51
N LEU A 101 -2.71 5.02 7.22
CA LEU A 101 -3.07 4.70 5.84
C LEU A 101 -3.76 5.90 5.22
N ILE A 102 -3.11 6.45 4.20
CA ILE A 102 -3.65 7.54 3.38
C ILE A 102 -4.29 6.90 2.14
N PRO A 103 -5.60 7.08 1.90
CA PRO A 103 -6.26 6.50 0.74
C PRO A 103 -5.71 7.09 -0.55
N ILE A 104 -5.48 6.22 -1.53
CA ILE A 104 -5.12 6.60 -2.89
C ILE A 104 -6.44 6.71 -3.66
N PRO A 105 -6.79 7.90 -4.18
CA PRO A 105 -8.04 8.09 -4.90
C PRO A 105 -8.12 7.10 -6.07
N SER A 106 -9.19 6.30 -6.09
CA SER A 106 -9.52 5.48 -7.26
C SER A 106 -10.02 6.41 -8.36
N PHE A 107 -9.13 6.89 -9.22
CA PHE A 107 -9.55 7.64 -10.41
C PHE A 107 -10.43 6.76 -11.31
N PRO A 108 -11.34 7.35 -12.11
CA PRO A 108 -12.34 6.64 -12.92
C PRO A 108 -11.77 5.66 -13.96
N ASN A 109 -10.44 5.61 -14.12
CA ASN A 109 -9.73 4.69 -15.00
C ASN A 109 -9.31 3.37 -14.34
N PHE A 110 -9.53 3.20 -13.03
CA PHE A 110 -9.44 1.86 -12.46
C PHE A 110 -10.61 1.05 -13.02
N PRO A 111 -10.37 -0.12 -13.64
CA PRO A 111 -11.45 -0.87 -14.26
C PRO A 111 -12.49 -1.23 -13.22
N ASN A 112 -13.78 -1.19 -13.61
CA ASN A 112 -14.96 -1.40 -12.75
C ASN A 112 -14.93 -2.67 -11.86
N GLN A 113 -13.92 -3.54 -11.97
CA GLN A 113 -13.64 -4.67 -11.09
C GLN A 113 -12.13 -4.83 -10.88
N HIS A 114 -11.68 -4.70 -9.63
CA HIS A 114 -10.33 -5.08 -9.22
C HIS A 114 -10.18 -6.60 -9.35
N PRO A 115 -9.14 -7.11 -10.04
CA PRO A 115 -8.92 -8.54 -10.14
C PRO A 115 -8.48 -9.12 -8.79
N ASN A 116 -9.20 -10.14 -8.31
CA ASN A 116 -8.81 -10.89 -7.10
C ASN A 116 -7.63 -11.81 -7.41
N SER A 117 -6.80 -12.11 -6.40
CA SER A 117 -5.64 -13.00 -6.56
C SER A 117 -4.68 -12.58 -7.70
N SER A 118 -4.48 -11.27 -7.85
CA SER A 118 -3.51 -10.73 -8.80
C SER A 118 -2.08 -10.88 -8.30
N THR A 119 -1.13 -10.84 -9.23
CA THR A 119 0.28 -10.71 -8.90
C THR A 119 0.63 -9.23 -8.80
N VAL A 120 1.12 -8.81 -7.63
CA VAL A 120 1.63 -7.44 -7.41
C VAL A 120 3.13 -7.46 -7.29
N VAL A 121 3.80 -6.54 -8.01
CA VAL A 121 5.24 -6.25 -7.91
C VAL A 121 5.48 -4.74 -8.03
N SER A 122 6.59 -4.25 -7.49
CA SER A 122 7.04 -2.86 -7.65
C SER A 122 8.29 -2.78 -8.53
N VAL A 123 8.34 -1.81 -9.44
CA VAL A 123 9.51 -1.52 -10.28
C VAL A 123 9.76 -0.01 -10.21
N GLY A 124 10.85 0.41 -9.57
CA GLY A 124 11.13 1.82 -9.32
C GLY A 124 10.00 2.49 -8.51
N SER A 125 9.45 3.57 -9.05
CA SER A 125 8.32 4.33 -8.48
C SER A 125 6.94 3.79 -8.88
N ASP A 126 6.83 2.63 -9.52
CA ASP A 126 5.57 2.12 -10.06
C ASP A 126 5.17 0.77 -9.43
N ILE A 127 3.86 0.52 -9.32
CA ILE A 127 3.29 -0.76 -8.92
C ILE A 127 2.60 -1.41 -10.12
N TYR A 128 2.88 -2.69 -10.35
CA TYR A 128 2.29 -3.49 -11.40
C TYR A 128 1.30 -4.49 -10.79
N LEU A 129 0.07 -4.45 -11.26
CA LEU A 129 -1.00 -5.39 -10.95
C LEU A 129 -1.23 -6.29 -12.17
N ILE A 130 -0.89 -7.56 -12.04
CA ILE A 130 -0.76 -8.48 -13.16
C ILE A 130 -1.73 -9.65 -13.00
N GLY A 131 -2.57 -9.86 -14.01
CA GLY A 131 -3.48 -11.01 -14.09
C GLY A 131 -4.62 -10.93 -13.06
N GLY A 132 -4.76 -12.02 -12.30
CA GLY A 132 -5.83 -12.23 -11.33
C GLY A 132 -7.11 -12.82 -11.92
N SER A 133 -8.19 -12.74 -11.16
CA SER A 133 -9.50 -13.29 -11.48
C SER A 133 -10.53 -12.16 -11.52
N VAL A 134 -11.25 -12.05 -12.63
CA VAL A 134 -12.37 -11.13 -12.80
C VAL A 134 -13.60 -11.96 -13.09
N ARG A 135 -14.64 -11.87 -12.23
CA ARG A 135 -15.87 -12.68 -12.34
C ARG A 135 -15.57 -14.19 -12.48
N GLY A 136 -14.62 -14.68 -11.69
CA GLY A 136 -14.18 -16.08 -11.68
C GLY A 136 -13.27 -16.50 -12.84
N LYS A 137 -12.99 -15.62 -13.81
CA LYS A 137 -12.16 -15.91 -14.98
C LYS A 137 -10.76 -15.34 -14.84
N ARG A 138 -9.74 -16.14 -15.19
CA ARG A 138 -8.34 -15.70 -15.26
C ARG A 138 -8.19 -14.54 -16.24
N SER A 139 -7.35 -13.57 -15.89
CA SER A 139 -7.15 -12.35 -16.65
C SER A 139 -5.75 -12.29 -17.28
N ARG A 140 -5.66 -11.69 -18.48
CA ARG A 140 -4.39 -11.30 -19.14
C ARG A 140 -3.99 -9.86 -18.87
N ARG A 141 -4.86 -9.11 -18.18
CA ARG A 141 -4.74 -7.66 -18.05
C ARG A 141 -3.61 -7.31 -17.10
N VAL A 142 -2.98 -6.19 -17.39
CA VAL A 142 -1.87 -5.64 -16.62
C VAL A 142 -2.18 -4.17 -16.38
N PHE A 143 -2.10 -3.74 -15.13
CA PHE A 143 -2.27 -2.36 -14.73
C PHE A 143 -1.00 -1.86 -14.07
N LEU A 144 -0.72 -0.58 -14.27
CA LEU A 144 0.34 0.14 -13.59
C LEU A 144 -0.29 1.26 -12.78
N LEU A 145 0.07 1.34 -11.51
CA LEU A 145 -0.12 2.51 -10.67
C LEU A 145 1.17 3.29 -10.67
N ASP A 146 1.13 4.49 -11.25
CA ASP A 146 2.19 5.48 -11.11
C ASP A 146 2.09 6.05 -9.70
N CYS A 147 3.05 5.75 -8.84
CA CYS A 147 2.98 6.16 -7.43
C CYS A 147 3.37 7.64 -7.22
N LYS A 148 3.84 8.35 -8.26
CA LYS A 148 4.07 9.80 -8.18
C LYS A 148 2.78 10.57 -8.44
N SER A 149 2.05 10.20 -9.49
CA SER A 149 0.79 10.84 -9.86
C SER A 149 -0.46 10.19 -9.26
N HIS A 150 -0.30 9.01 -8.64
CA HIS A 150 -1.39 8.16 -8.14
C HIS A 150 -2.43 7.83 -9.22
N GLN A 151 -1.95 7.65 -10.47
CA GLN A 151 -2.80 7.33 -11.60
C GLN A 151 -2.62 5.88 -12.06
N TRP A 152 -3.75 5.25 -12.40
CA TRP A 152 -3.77 3.94 -13.02
C TRP A 152 -3.73 4.06 -14.54
N ARG A 153 -2.92 3.21 -15.19
CA ARG A 153 -2.93 3.00 -16.63
C ARG A 153 -2.95 1.51 -16.96
N GLN A 154 -3.64 1.15 -18.04
CA GLN A 154 -3.57 -0.21 -18.56
C GLN A 154 -2.32 -0.37 -19.43
N LEU A 155 -1.60 -1.47 -19.22
CA LEU A 155 -0.41 -1.84 -19.99
C LEU A 155 -0.74 -2.94 -21.03
N PRO A 156 0.21 -3.25 -21.94
CA PRO A 156 0.10 -4.42 -22.81
C PRO A 156 -0.23 -5.69 -22.03
N LYS A 157 -1.19 -6.44 -22.56
CA LYS A 157 -1.69 -7.68 -21.93
C LYS A 157 -0.63 -8.78 -22.03
N MET A 158 -0.61 -9.66 -21.03
CA MET A 158 0.14 -10.93 -21.11
C MET A 158 -0.37 -11.78 -22.27
N ARG A 159 0.45 -12.73 -22.75
CA ARG A 159 0.04 -13.72 -23.74
C ARG A 159 -0.97 -14.69 -23.13
N VAL A 160 -0.73 -15.11 -21.88
CA VAL A 160 -1.50 -16.16 -21.18
C VAL A 160 -2.27 -15.57 -20.00
N SER A 161 -3.52 -16.02 -19.79
CA SER A 161 -4.35 -15.58 -18.67
C SER A 161 -3.87 -16.24 -17.38
N ARG A 162 -3.66 -15.46 -16.31
CA ARG A 162 -3.09 -15.96 -15.05
C ARG A 162 -3.88 -15.46 -13.86
N LYS A 163 -4.08 -16.32 -12.86
CA LYS A 163 -4.49 -15.95 -11.49
C LYS A 163 -3.55 -16.65 -10.52
N GLU A 164 -3.28 -16.06 -9.36
CA GLU A 164 -2.41 -16.67 -8.33
C GLU A 164 -1.00 -17.00 -8.86
N ALA A 165 -0.52 -16.21 -9.83
CA ALA A 165 0.82 -16.38 -10.38
C ALA A 165 1.89 -15.80 -9.44
N ALA A 166 3.09 -16.38 -9.50
CA ALA A 166 4.27 -15.83 -8.86
C ALA A 166 4.85 -14.71 -9.73
N GLY A 167 5.38 -13.66 -9.09
CA GLY A 167 6.00 -12.53 -9.78
C GLY A 167 7.26 -12.08 -9.07
N VAL A 168 8.33 -11.82 -9.81
CA VAL A 168 9.59 -11.24 -9.30
C VAL A 168 10.11 -10.18 -10.25
N VAL A 169 10.81 -9.21 -9.69
CA VAL A 169 11.54 -8.19 -10.46
C VAL A 169 13.02 -8.51 -10.36
N THR A 170 13.66 -8.73 -11.51
CA THR A 170 15.11 -8.91 -11.58
C THR A 170 15.64 -8.28 -12.86
N ASN A 171 16.82 -7.64 -12.76
CA ASN A 171 17.44 -6.92 -13.87
C ASN A 171 16.51 -5.90 -14.57
N GLY A 172 15.63 -5.25 -13.78
CA GLY A 172 14.65 -4.28 -14.27
C GLY A 172 13.52 -4.87 -15.12
N LYS A 173 13.39 -6.21 -15.19
CA LYS A 173 12.31 -6.92 -15.87
C LYS A 173 11.40 -7.60 -14.86
N VAL A 174 10.13 -7.79 -15.23
CA VAL A 174 9.13 -8.46 -14.40
C VAL A 174 8.90 -9.87 -14.92
N TYR A 175 9.20 -10.89 -14.13
CA TYR A 175 8.98 -12.28 -14.49
C TYR A 175 7.73 -12.78 -13.78
N VAL A 176 6.85 -13.46 -14.51
CA VAL A 176 5.58 -13.99 -14.00
C VAL A 176 5.45 -15.46 -14.37
N THR A 177 5.20 -16.33 -13.40
CA THR A 177 5.16 -17.79 -13.61
C THR A 177 3.97 -18.44 -12.92
N GLY A 178 3.51 -19.55 -13.47
CA GLY A 178 2.35 -20.30 -12.98
C GLY A 178 1.01 -19.58 -13.20
N GLY A 179 -0.04 -20.08 -12.54
CA GLY A 179 -1.37 -19.48 -12.56
C GLY A 179 -2.16 -19.59 -13.87
N CYS A 180 -1.57 -20.20 -14.91
CA CYS A 180 -2.07 -20.22 -16.29
C CYS A 180 -3.08 -21.35 -16.62
N SER A 181 -3.02 -22.48 -15.93
CA SER A 181 -3.90 -23.64 -16.14
C SER A 181 -4.07 -24.45 -14.86
N ASN A 182 -5.06 -25.34 -14.82
CA ASN A 182 -5.16 -26.39 -13.79
C ASN A 182 -4.27 -27.61 -14.13
N VAL A 183 -3.72 -27.66 -15.35
CA VAL A 183 -2.85 -28.73 -15.83
C VAL A 183 -1.40 -28.25 -15.71
N TYR A 184 -0.62 -28.92 -14.84
CA TYR A 184 0.76 -28.54 -14.50
C TYR A 184 1.79 -28.71 -15.64
N ASN A 185 1.40 -29.28 -16.78
CA ASN A 185 2.32 -29.72 -17.85
C ASN A 185 2.42 -28.78 -19.06
N ASP A 186 1.80 -27.59 -19.05
CA ASP A 186 1.99 -26.61 -20.12
C ASP A 186 3.35 -25.89 -19.93
N THR A 187 4.40 -26.51 -20.46
CA THR A 187 5.78 -26.05 -20.28
C THR A 187 6.10 -24.78 -21.09
N GLU A 188 5.43 -24.56 -22.22
CA GLU A 188 5.64 -23.39 -23.10
C GLU A 188 4.97 -22.13 -22.54
N ASN A 189 3.84 -22.28 -21.86
CA ASN A 189 3.09 -21.16 -21.27
C ASN A 189 3.31 -21.00 -19.76
N PHE A 190 4.26 -21.74 -19.18
CA PHE A 190 4.48 -21.72 -17.73
C PHE A 190 4.87 -20.33 -17.22
N GLY A 191 5.65 -19.56 -17.98
CA GLY A 191 6.11 -18.24 -17.56
C GLY A 191 6.34 -17.25 -18.69
N GLU A 192 6.27 -15.98 -18.36
CA GLU A 192 6.51 -14.86 -19.26
C GLU A 192 7.32 -13.77 -18.54
N VAL A 193 8.08 -13.00 -19.31
CA VAL A 193 8.83 -11.84 -18.85
C VAL A 193 8.32 -10.57 -19.53
N TYR A 194 8.05 -9.54 -18.74
CA TYR A 194 7.75 -8.20 -19.20
C TYR A 194 8.98 -7.33 -19.10
N ASN A 195 9.28 -6.62 -20.19
CA ASN A 195 10.31 -5.60 -20.22
C ASN A 195 9.64 -4.21 -20.19
N PRO A 196 9.72 -3.46 -19.06
CA PRO A 196 9.13 -2.13 -18.97
C PRO A 196 9.67 -1.12 -19.97
N LYS A 197 10.91 -1.30 -20.46
CA LYS A 197 11.54 -0.38 -21.42
C LYS A 197 10.95 -0.53 -22.82
N THR A 198 10.76 -1.77 -23.29
CA THR A 198 10.18 -2.07 -24.60
C THR A 198 8.67 -2.23 -24.56
N GLN A 199 8.09 -2.34 -23.36
CA GLN A 199 6.69 -2.64 -23.10
C GLN A 199 6.21 -3.96 -23.75
N THR A 200 7.10 -4.93 -23.90
CA THR A 200 6.80 -6.23 -24.52
C THR A 200 6.78 -7.36 -23.50
N TRP A 201 5.96 -8.37 -23.79
CA TRP A 201 5.91 -9.65 -23.09
C TRP A 201 6.55 -10.75 -23.96
N GLU A 202 7.47 -11.51 -23.38
CA GLU A 202 8.19 -12.60 -24.03
C GLU A 202 8.02 -13.90 -23.22
N PRO A 203 7.98 -15.08 -23.84
CA PRO A 203 8.02 -16.36 -23.11
C PRO A 203 9.31 -16.49 -22.29
N THR A 204 9.20 -17.04 -21.08
CA THR A 204 10.39 -17.37 -20.29
C THR A 204 10.99 -18.67 -20.82
N VAL A 205 12.14 -18.59 -21.50
CA VAL A 205 12.79 -19.73 -22.16
C VAL A 205 13.64 -20.60 -21.21
N THR A 206 13.88 -20.14 -19.97
CA THR A 206 14.92 -20.71 -19.09
C THR A 206 14.38 -21.47 -17.88
N GLU A 207 15.02 -22.61 -17.56
CA GLU A 207 14.84 -23.36 -16.31
C GLU A 207 15.05 -22.53 -15.03
N MET A 208 15.79 -21.42 -15.09
CA MET A 208 15.96 -20.47 -13.96
C MET A 208 14.63 -19.95 -13.42
N GLY A 209 13.60 -19.78 -14.26
CA GLY A 209 12.27 -19.37 -13.84
C GLY A 209 11.52 -20.43 -13.02
N ARG A 210 11.95 -21.70 -13.08
CA ARG A 210 11.35 -22.82 -12.32
C ARG A 210 11.90 -22.92 -10.89
N LYS A 211 13.16 -22.51 -10.65
CA LYS A 211 13.85 -22.71 -9.36
C LYS A 211 13.81 -21.51 -8.41
N GLN A 212 13.58 -20.28 -8.89
CA GLN A 212 13.69 -19.06 -8.08
C GLN A 212 12.37 -18.36 -7.70
N LEU A 213 11.22 -18.94 -8.08
CA LEU A 213 9.95 -18.19 -8.07
C LEU A 213 8.86 -18.94 -7.28
N PHE A 214 9.02 -18.97 -5.96
CA PHE A 214 7.94 -19.38 -5.05
C PHE A 214 7.24 -18.14 -4.50
N ARG A 215 6.12 -17.73 -5.10
CA ARG A 215 5.13 -16.93 -4.35
C ARG A 215 4.22 -17.92 -3.65
N VAL A 216 4.48 -18.16 -2.37
CA VAL A 216 3.60 -19.01 -1.55
C VAL A 216 2.40 -18.18 -1.13
N LYS A 217 1.30 -18.27 -1.91
CA LYS A 217 -0.02 -17.89 -1.42
C LYS A 217 -0.65 -19.16 -0.83
N THR A 218 -0.37 -19.43 0.45
CA THR A 218 -1.08 -20.48 1.18
C THR A 218 -2.51 -20.02 1.45
N GLY A 219 -3.48 -20.85 1.09
CA GLY A 219 -4.89 -20.48 0.88
C GLY A 219 -5.71 -19.97 2.08
N ARG A 220 -5.09 -19.42 3.14
CA ARG A 220 -5.75 -18.65 4.22
C ARG A 220 -4.85 -17.58 4.87
N GLY A 221 -3.67 -17.27 4.31
CA GLY A 221 -2.76 -16.26 4.87
C GLY A 221 -1.67 -15.84 3.89
N LEU A 222 -1.43 -14.53 3.79
CA LEU A 222 -0.29 -13.97 3.04
C LEU A 222 0.99 -14.27 3.82
N GLY A 223 1.92 -15.01 3.20
CA GLY A 223 3.29 -15.18 3.70
C GLY A 223 4.28 -14.35 2.91
N CYS A 224 5.45 -14.07 3.51
CA CYS A 224 6.58 -13.40 2.87
C CYS A 224 7.88 -14.15 3.12
N LEU A 225 8.82 -14.04 2.17
CA LEU A 225 10.18 -14.54 2.37
C LEU A 225 11.01 -13.49 3.11
N VAL A 226 11.86 -13.93 4.02
CA VAL A 226 12.88 -13.14 4.68
C VAL A 226 14.25 -13.77 4.48
N ASP A 227 15.24 -12.93 4.27
CA ASP A 227 16.65 -13.32 4.27
C ASP A 227 17.19 -13.13 5.70
N VAL A 228 17.80 -14.17 6.25
CA VAL A 228 18.40 -14.15 7.58
C VAL A 228 19.85 -14.59 7.46
N GLU A 229 20.76 -13.77 7.99
CA GLU A 229 22.17 -14.13 8.07
C GLU A 229 22.41 -14.98 9.33
N ILE A 230 22.92 -16.19 9.14
CA ILE A 230 23.29 -17.12 10.20
C ILE A 230 24.74 -17.52 9.98
N ASN A 231 25.62 -17.24 10.93
CA ASN A 231 27.05 -17.58 10.84
C ASN A 231 27.69 -17.15 9.50
N HIS A 232 27.44 -15.90 9.07
CA HIS A 232 27.92 -15.35 7.79
C HIS A 232 27.40 -16.04 6.52
N SER A 233 26.32 -16.83 6.62
CA SER A 233 25.61 -17.42 5.49
C SER A 233 24.17 -16.91 5.42
N LEU A 234 23.73 -16.45 4.24
CA LEU A 234 22.35 -16.03 4.01
C LEU A 234 21.46 -17.26 3.82
N ALA A 235 20.40 -17.35 4.63
CA ALA A 235 19.37 -18.37 4.54
C ALA A 235 17.99 -17.72 4.34
N GLN A 236 17.19 -18.28 3.43
CA GLN A 236 15.82 -17.82 3.18
C GLN A 236 14.81 -18.61 4.00
N TYR A 237 13.93 -17.88 4.68
CA TYR A 237 12.83 -18.46 5.43
C TYR A 237 11.48 -17.88 4.97
N LEU A 238 10.44 -18.71 5.01
CA LEU A 238 9.08 -18.27 4.79
C LEU A 238 8.42 -17.94 6.13
N ILE A 239 7.98 -16.69 6.27
CA ILE A 239 7.11 -16.28 7.36
C ILE A 239 5.68 -16.22 6.86
N MET A 240 4.76 -16.71 7.68
CA MET A 240 3.34 -16.73 7.35
C MET A 240 2.50 -16.56 8.59
N VAL A 241 1.28 -16.06 8.37
CA VAL A 241 0.22 -16.08 9.37
C VAL A 241 -0.57 -17.37 9.19
N PHE A 242 -0.69 -18.15 10.26
CA PHE A 242 -1.46 -19.39 10.28
C PHE A 242 -2.29 -19.48 11.56
N ASN A 243 -3.62 -19.49 11.41
CA ASN A 243 -4.58 -19.48 12.51
C ASN A 243 -4.29 -18.37 13.54
N GLY A 244 -4.06 -17.15 13.06
CA GLY A 244 -3.82 -16.01 13.94
C GLY A 244 -2.42 -15.93 14.55
N THR A 245 -1.52 -16.85 14.22
CA THR A 245 -0.16 -16.92 14.75
C THR A 245 0.88 -16.70 13.66
N LEU A 246 1.96 -15.98 13.97
CA LEU A 246 3.15 -15.88 13.12
C LEU A 246 4.00 -17.14 13.21
N ARG A 247 4.26 -17.73 12.05
CA ARG A 247 5.08 -18.93 11.91
C ARG A 247 6.18 -18.70 10.89
N CYS A 248 7.34 -19.30 11.14
CA CYS A 248 8.49 -19.25 10.27
C CYS A 248 8.97 -20.68 9.95
N GLY A 249 9.34 -20.95 8.70
CA GLY A 249 9.93 -22.24 8.33
C GLY A 249 9.86 -22.55 6.85
N GLY A 250 9.92 -23.85 6.53
CA GLY A 250 9.81 -24.37 5.17
C GLY A 250 8.48 -25.08 4.93
N PRO A 251 8.23 -25.59 3.70
CA PRO A 251 6.97 -26.23 3.33
C PRO A 251 6.59 -27.44 4.21
N SER A 252 7.58 -28.12 4.81
CA SER A 252 7.40 -29.34 5.59
C SER A 252 7.39 -29.12 7.10
N ARG A 253 7.95 -28.01 7.61
CA ARG A 253 8.03 -27.70 9.04
C ARG A 253 8.01 -26.19 9.26
N THR A 254 7.08 -25.74 10.11
CA THR A 254 6.98 -24.35 10.57
C THR A 254 7.05 -24.29 12.08
N VAL A 255 7.73 -23.29 12.62
CA VAL A 255 7.86 -23.03 14.06
C VAL A 255 7.16 -21.70 14.39
N ARG A 256 6.50 -21.63 15.56
CA ARG A 256 5.91 -20.37 16.06
C ARG A 256 7.03 -19.41 16.48
N ALA A 257 6.89 -18.13 16.13
CA ALA A 257 7.78 -17.10 16.65
C ALA A 257 7.43 -16.80 18.12
N SER A 258 8.43 -16.89 19.02
CA SER A 258 8.31 -16.50 20.43
C SER A 258 8.45 -14.99 20.61
N GLY A 259 7.88 -14.42 21.69
CA GLY A 259 7.93 -12.97 21.95
C GLY A 259 6.87 -12.14 21.23
N LEU A 260 5.91 -12.82 20.58
CA LEU A 260 4.80 -12.21 19.84
C LEU A 260 3.44 -12.71 20.37
N GLU A 261 3.40 -13.18 21.61
CA GLU A 261 2.20 -13.76 22.23
C GLU A 261 1.05 -12.75 22.31
N GLU A 262 1.36 -11.45 22.40
CA GLU A 262 0.36 -10.37 22.39
C GLU A 262 -0.32 -10.20 21.02
N LEU A 263 0.32 -10.67 19.94
CA LEU A 263 -0.21 -10.62 18.58
C LEU A 263 -0.90 -11.93 18.16
N ASP A 264 -0.80 -13.00 18.97
CA ASP A 264 -1.50 -14.28 18.74
C ASP A 264 -3.01 -14.04 18.86
N SER A 265 -3.66 -13.83 17.72
CA SER A 265 -5.05 -13.41 17.67
C SER A 265 -5.70 -13.92 16.40
N ASN A 266 -6.94 -14.41 16.51
CA ASN A 266 -7.74 -14.83 15.34
C ASN A 266 -7.93 -13.72 14.29
N TYR A 267 -7.58 -12.49 14.64
CA TYR A 267 -7.66 -11.31 13.79
C TYR A 267 -6.39 -11.01 13.00
N LEU A 268 -5.28 -11.71 13.25
CA LEU A 268 -4.07 -11.54 12.46
C LEU A 268 -4.30 -12.08 11.04
N ILE A 269 -4.05 -11.22 10.05
CA ILE A 269 -4.49 -11.46 8.67
C ILE A 269 -3.31 -11.67 7.72
N SER A 270 -2.24 -10.89 7.85
CA SER A 270 -1.18 -10.89 6.84
C SER A 270 0.16 -10.43 7.36
N VAL A 271 1.22 -10.90 6.70
CA VAL A 271 2.59 -10.41 6.83
C VAL A 271 3.13 -9.90 5.49
N ALA A 272 3.98 -8.89 5.53
CA ALA A 272 4.74 -8.38 4.40
C ALA A 272 6.21 -8.18 4.81
N ASN A 273 7.15 -8.34 3.87
CA ASN A 273 8.54 -7.97 4.06
C ASN A 273 8.83 -6.74 3.18
N PRO A 274 8.58 -5.51 3.65
CA PRO A 274 8.81 -4.33 2.83
C PRO A 274 10.30 -4.07 2.63
N GLY A 275 11.15 -4.31 3.62
CA GLY A 275 12.53 -3.81 3.65
C GLY A 275 13.60 -4.78 3.16
N GLY A 276 13.28 -6.07 3.00
CA GLY A 276 14.28 -7.13 2.96
C GLY A 276 14.89 -7.40 4.35
N GLY A 277 15.69 -8.46 4.46
CA GLY A 277 16.28 -8.85 5.74
C GLY A 277 15.26 -9.45 6.71
N SER A 278 15.50 -9.26 8.01
CA SER A 278 14.75 -9.92 9.08
C SER A 278 13.57 -9.11 9.67
N ARG A 279 13.22 -7.96 9.07
CA ARG A 279 12.07 -7.17 9.49
C ARG A 279 10.83 -7.51 8.68
N VAL A 280 9.70 -7.62 9.37
CA VAL A 280 8.39 -7.83 8.74
C VAL A 280 7.34 -6.88 9.29
N THR A 281 6.36 -6.58 8.45
CA THR A 281 5.20 -5.79 8.80
C THR A 281 3.98 -6.70 8.85
N VAL A 282 3.24 -6.66 9.95
CA VAL A 282 2.06 -7.49 10.17
C VAL A 282 0.81 -6.66 10.33
N TRP A 283 -0.32 -7.23 9.91
CA TRP A 283 -1.61 -6.54 9.82
C TRP A 283 -2.71 -7.36 10.46
N TRP A 284 -3.55 -6.71 11.26
CA TRP A 284 -4.75 -7.30 11.84
C TRP A 284 -5.90 -6.29 11.89
N LYS A 285 -7.12 -6.79 12.09
CA LYS A 285 -8.31 -5.95 12.22
C LYS A 285 -9.02 -6.19 13.54
N THR A 286 -9.42 -5.15 14.23
CA THR A 286 -10.29 -5.28 15.40
C THR A 286 -11.65 -4.70 15.07
N TYR A 287 -12.69 -5.31 15.62
CA TYR A 287 -14.05 -4.80 15.49
C TYR A 287 -14.55 -4.35 16.86
N ASN A 288 -14.91 -3.09 16.97
CA ASN A 288 -15.56 -2.56 18.17
C ASN A 288 -17.08 -2.61 17.95
N THR A 289 -17.72 -3.56 18.62
CA THR A 289 -19.16 -3.82 18.54
C THR A 289 -20.00 -2.67 19.08
N LYS A 290 -19.49 -1.87 20.03
CA LYS A 290 -20.23 -0.75 20.64
C LYS A 290 -20.30 0.46 19.72
N GLU A 291 -19.22 0.73 19.03
CA GLU A 291 -19.08 1.89 18.14
C GLU A 291 -19.32 1.55 16.66
N CYS A 292 -19.58 0.28 16.33
CA CYS A 292 -19.74 -0.21 14.96
C CYS A 292 -18.60 0.20 14.02
N LYS A 293 -17.37 0.21 14.55
CA LYS A 293 -16.17 0.59 13.82
C LYS A 293 -15.23 -0.60 13.65
N THR A 294 -14.61 -0.67 12.47
CA THR A 294 -13.48 -1.56 12.20
C THR A 294 -12.20 -0.74 12.21
N GLU A 295 -11.22 -1.26 12.94
CA GLU A 295 -9.90 -0.68 13.12
C GLU A 295 -8.86 -1.58 12.44
N ILE A 296 -7.99 -0.98 11.65
CA ILE A 296 -6.86 -1.66 11.01
C ILE A 296 -5.60 -1.30 11.79
N TRP A 297 -4.94 -2.33 12.25
CA TRP A 297 -3.71 -2.22 13.02
C TRP A 297 -2.53 -2.75 12.22
N CYS A 298 -1.38 -2.17 12.49
CA CYS A 298 -0.11 -2.51 11.86
C CYS A 298 0.98 -2.57 12.93
N ALA A 299 1.88 -3.53 12.79
CA ALA A 299 3.10 -3.58 13.60
C ALA A 299 4.32 -3.89 12.75
N GLU A 300 5.46 -3.31 13.15
CA GLU A 300 6.78 -3.67 12.64
C GLU A 300 7.46 -4.60 13.62
N ILE A 301 7.94 -5.73 13.11
CA ILE A 301 8.54 -6.79 13.91
C ILE A 301 9.94 -7.08 13.38
N LEU A 302 10.91 -6.99 14.28
CA LEU A 302 12.25 -7.52 14.05
C LEU A 302 12.26 -9.01 14.38
N ILE A 303 12.76 -9.84 13.47
CA ILE A 303 12.89 -11.28 13.68
C ILE A 303 14.36 -11.61 13.90
N GLU A 304 14.60 -12.35 14.97
CA GLU A 304 15.91 -12.88 15.34
C GLU A 304 15.88 -14.40 15.27
N PHE A 305 16.95 -14.96 14.72
CA PHE A 305 17.15 -16.40 14.67
C PHE A 305 18.11 -16.84 15.77
N LEU A 306 17.64 -17.74 16.63
CA LEU A 306 18.41 -18.32 17.72
C LEU A 306 18.64 -19.81 17.43
N PRO A 307 19.89 -20.25 17.23
CA PRO A 307 20.20 -21.67 17.05
C PRO A 307 19.70 -22.53 18.23
N PRO A 308 19.27 -23.79 18.00
CA PRO A 308 19.35 -24.52 16.73
C PRO A 308 18.15 -24.35 15.79
N SER A 309 17.03 -23.72 16.18
CA SER A 309 15.83 -23.48 15.33
C SER A 309 14.75 -22.67 16.08
N LYS A 310 15.15 -21.71 16.91
CA LYS A 310 14.22 -20.82 17.63
C LYS A 310 14.10 -19.50 16.89
N PHE A 311 12.88 -19.01 16.81
CA PHE A 311 12.57 -17.72 16.22
C PHE A 311 12.04 -16.82 17.34
N LYS A 312 12.63 -15.64 17.47
CA LYS A 312 12.15 -14.62 18.39
C LYS A 312 11.74 -13.40 17.58
N GLY A 313 10.52 -12.95 17.78
CA GLY A 313 10.05 -11.67 17.27
C GLY A 313 10.12 -10.61 18.36
N THR A 314 10.47 -9.40 17.98
CA THR A 314 10.35 -8.22 18.84
C THR A 314 9.50 -7.19 18.11
N VAL A 315 8.41 -6.74 18.74
CA VAL A 315 7.57 -5.66 18.22
C VAL A 315 8.31 -4.34 18.43
N GLU A 316 8.78 -3.72 17.35
CA GLU A 316 9.47 -2.42 17.40
C GLU A 316 8.46 -1.27 17.43
N TRP A 317 7.30 -1.46 16.81
CA TRP A 317 6.22 -0.47 16.72
C TRP A 317 4.88 -1.14 16.45
N SER A 318 3.79 -0.58 16.99
CA SER A 318 2.42 -1.06 16.80
C SER A 318 1.42 0.07 17.03
N GLU A 319 0.60 0.39 16.03
CA GLU A 319 -0.49 1.37 16.17
C GLU A 319 -1.71 1.04 15.30
N ASN A 320 -2.83 1.68 15.64
CA ASN A 320 -3.97 1.80 14.74
C ASN A 320 -3.61 2.77 13.60
N VAL A 321 -3.64 2.28 12.37
CA VAL A 321 -3.25 3.05 11.18
C VAL A 321 -4.45 3.52 10.37
N PHE A 322 -5.63 2.93 10.59
CA PHE A 322 -6.86 3.30 9.89
C PHE A 322 -8.11 2.86 10.65
N THR A 323 -9.17 3.65 10.55
CA THR A 323 -10.47 3.34 11.16
C THR A 323 -11.57 3.74 10.21
N PHE A 324 -12.59 2.88 10.06
CA PHE A 324 -13.76 3.19 9.25
C PHE A 324 -15.04 2.67 9.91
N GLN A 325 -16.15 3.31 9.52
CA GLN A 325 -17.48 2.99 10.01
C GLN A 325 -18.10 1.83 9.23
N GLY A 326 -18.60 0.83 9.94
CA GLY A 326 -19.27 -0.35 9.40
C GLY A 326 -18.73 -1.67 9.96
N CYS A 327 -19.61 -2.67 9.99
CA CYS A 327 -19.28 -4.05 10.35
C CYS A 327 -18.80 -4.79 9.09
N GLU A 328 -17.60 -5.35 9.13
CA GLU A 328 -17.18 -6.33 8.13
C GLU A 328 -17.41 -7.73 8.69
N SER A 329 -18.39 -8.42 8.12
CA SER A 329 -18.64 -9.82 8.41
C SER A 329 -17.45 -10.66 7.95
N GLY A 330 -16.71 -11.24 8.89
CA GLY A 330 -16.03 -12.54 8.77
C GLY A 330 -15.01 -12.79 7.64
N ASP A 331 -14.76 -11.86 6.72
CA ASP A 331 -13.87 -12.11 5.58
C ASP A 331 -12.40 -12.06 6.03
N PRO A 332 -11.65 -13.18 5.93
CA PRO A 332 -10.24 -13.24 6.27
C PRO A 332 -9.34 -12.51 5.27
N ASP A 333 -9.80 -12.22 4.04
CA ASP A 333 -8.95 -11.69 2.95
C ASP A 333 -8.91 -10.15 2.91
N LEU A 334 -8.81 -9.50 4.08
CA LEU A 334 -8.75 -8.03 4.18
C LEU A 334 -7.51 -7.46 3.47
N LEU A 335 -6.32 -8.05 3.64
CA LEU A 335 -5.11 -7.63 2.94
C LEU A 335 -4.95 -8.39 1.63
N LEU A 336 -5.21 -7.73 0.50
CA LEU A 336 -5.08 -8.37 -0.80
C LEU A 336 -3.63 -8.35 -1.28
N HIS A 337 -2.97 -7.20 -1.17
CA HIS A 337 -1.64 -6.97 -1.69
C HIS A 337 -0.87 -5.92 -0.89
N SER A 338 0.45 -6.01 -0.93
CA SER A 338 1.35 -4.93 -0.49
C SER A 338 2.52 -4.82 -1.47
N ALA A 339 3.11 -3.63 -1.55
CA ALA A 339 4.28 -3.34 -2.36
C ALA A 339 5.13 -2.26 -1.69
N LEU A 340 6.43 -2.52 -1.50
CA LEU A 340 7.37 -1.46 -1.17
C LEU A 340 7.79 -0.75 -2.47
N VAL A 341 7.56 0.55 -2.54
CA VAL A 341 7.96 1.38 -3.67
C VAL A 341 9.13 2.26 -3.23
N THR A 342 10.21 2.23 -4.01
CA THR A 342 11.36 3.11 -3.79
C THR A 342 11.25 4.26 -4.78
N HIS A 343 10.90 5.43 -4.27
CA HIS A 343 10.94 6.65 -5.04
C HIS A 343 12.38 7.13 -5.12
N SER A 344 12.85 7.36 -6.35
CA SER A 344 14.11 8.05 -6.61
C SER A 344 14.00 9.54 -6.36
#